data_AF-G8M1D2-F1
#
_entry.id   AF-G8M1D2-F1
#
_cell.length_a   1.000
_cell.length_b   1.000
_cell.length_c   1.000
_cell.angle_alpha   90.00
_cell.angle_beta   90.00
_cell.angle_gamma   90.00
#
_symmetry.space_group_name_H-M   'P 1'
#
loop_
_entity.id
_entity.type
_entity.pdbx_description
1 polymer ?
#
loop_
_entity_poly.entity_id
_entity_poly.type
_entity_poly.pdbx_seq_one_letter_code
_entity_poly.pdbx_strand_id
1 'polypeptide(L)' 'MKPFYLIVLIIFLLWIFIKTLSYGKWTWDRKNRTGAIAIVIIAIVELVLPLYSIFFILK' A
#
# COMPACT_ATOMS: atom_id res chain seq x y z
N MET A 1 1.63 -2.84 25.70
CA MET A 1 2.73 -2.39 24.81
C MET A 1 2.51 -2.73 23.32
N LYS A 2 1.52 -3.58 22.95
CA LYS A 2 1.25 -3.94 21.56
C LYS A 2 0.57 -2.92 20.62
N PRO A 3 -0.28 -1.97 21.08
CA PRO A 3 -1.07 -1.16 20.15
C PRO A 3 -0.26 -0.06 19.46
N PHE A 4 0.75 0.50 20.13
CA PHE A 4 1.49 1.64 19.61
C PHE A 4 2.27 1.30 18.33
N TYR A 5 3.00 0.18 18.31
CA TYR A 5 3.76 -0.21 17.12
C TYR A 5 2.83 -0.55 15.93
N LEU A 6 1.63 -1.08 16.19
CA LEU A 6 0.64 -1.38 15.15
C LEU A 6 0.11 -0.09 14.51
N ILE A 7 -0.17 0.93 15.32
CA ILE A 7 -0.60 2.24 14.83
C ILE A 7 0.49 2.85 13.94
N VAL A 8 1.74 2.84 14.42
CA VAL A 8 2.89 3.35 13.64
C VAL A 8 3.02 2.57 12.32
N LEU A 9 2.94 1.24 12.37
CA LEU A 9 3.01 0.39 11.18
C LEU A 9 1.90 0.70 10.17
N ILE A 10 0.65 0.84 10.62
CA ILE A 10 -0.48 1.18 9.75
C ILE A 10 -0.26 2.55 9.08
N ILE A 11 0.25 3.54 9.81
CA ILE A 11 0.58 4.86 9.25
C ILE A 11 1.62 4.73 8.14
N PHE A 12 2.67 3.93 8.35
CA PHE A 12 3.69 3.68 7.32
C PHE A 12 3.12 2.95 6.11
N LEU A 13 2.28 1.92 6.31
CA LEU A 13 1.64 1.20 5.21
C LEU A 13 0.75 2.13 4.37
N LEU A 14 -0.05 2.98 5.02
CA LEU A 14 -0.88 3.98 4.32
C LEU A 14 -0.04 5.03 3.60
N TRP A 15 1.06 5.49 4.21
CA TRP A 15 1.98 6.42 3.56
C TRP A 15 2.54 5.82 2.27
N ILE A 16 3.08 4.60 2.35
CA ILE A 16 3.66 3.90 1.19
C ILE A 16 2.60 3.71 0.11
N PHE A 17 1.42 3.23 0.48
CA PHE A 17 0.27 3.09 -0.43
C PHE A 17 -0.05 4.38 -1.19
N ILE A 18 -0.18 5.50 -0.49
CA ILE A 18 -0.48 6.80 -1.10
C ILE A 18 0.65 7.25 -2.04
N LYS A 19 1.92 7.04 -1.64
CA LYS A 19 3.07 7.34 -2.50
C LYS A 19 3.07 6.48 -3.76
N THR A 20 2.82 5.18 -3.65
CA THR A 20 2.74 4.24 -4.78
C THR A 20 1.60 4.62 -5.73
N LEU A 21 0.41 4.94 -5.21
CA LEU A 21 -0.70 5.46 -6.02
C LEU A 21 -0.35 6.77 -6.75
N SER A 22 0.40 7.66 -6.11
CA SER A 22 0.87 8.89 -6.77
C SER A 22 1.76 8.60 -7.97
N TYR A 23 2.61 7.56 -7.90
CA TYR A 23 3.39 7.10 -9.06
C TYR A 23 2.51 6.47 -10.13
N GLY A 24 1.47 5.74 -9.72
CA GLY A 24 0.46 5.20 -10.65
C GLY A 24 -0.22 6.31 -11.45
N LYS A 25 -0.65 7.37 -10.77
CA LYS A 25 -1.22 8.57 -11.41
C LYS A 25 -0.23 9.22 -12.38
N TRP A 26 1.00 9.47 -11.94
CA TRP A 26 2.04 10.06 -12.81
C TRP A 26 2.30 9.20 -14.06
N THR A 27 2.32 7.88 -13.91
CA THR A 27 2.51 6.92 -15.00
C THR A 27 1.34 6.93 -15.99
N TRP A 28 0.12 7.09 -15.47
CA TRP A 28 -1.08 7.27 -16.28
C TRP A 28 -1.02 8.56 -17.11
N ASP A 29 -0.62 9.67 -16.48
CA ASP A 29 -0.48 10.98 -17.14
C ASP A 29 0.58 10.96 -18.25
N ARG A 30 1.59 10.09 -18.13
CA ARG A 30 2.60 9.80 -19.17
C ARG A 30 2.11 8.88 -20.30
N LYS A 31 0.79 8.62 -20.38
CA LYS A 31 0.14 7.72 -21.36
C LYS A 31 0.54 6.24 -21.24
N ASN A 32 1.23 5.83 -20.18
CA ASN A 32 1.54 4.42 -19.91
C ASN A 32 0.44 3.79 -19.02
N ARG A 33 -0.70 3.44 -19.63
CA ARG A 33 -1.87 2.96 -18.89
C ARG A 33 -1.66 1.57 -18.27
N THR A 34 -0.98 0.66 -18.98
CA THR A 34 -0.70 -0.70 -18.47
C THR A 34 0.25 -0.64 -17.28
N GLY A 35 1.29 0.19 -17.34
CA GLY A 35 2.18 0.44 -16.22
C GLY A 35 1.46 1.05 -15.02
N ALA A 36 0.55 2.01 -15.25
CA ALA A 36 -0.25 2.60 -14.18
C ALA A 36 -1.17 1.57 -13.50
N ILE A 37 -1.83 0.69 -14.26
CA ILE A 37 -2.65 -0.40 -13.71
C ILE A 37 -1.79 -1.34 -12.87
N ALA A 38 -0.60 -1.72 -13.35
CA ALA A 38 0.33 -2.55 -12.61
C ALA A 38 0.75 -1.89 -11.27
N ILE A 39 1.04 -0.59 -11.28
CA ILE A 39 1.38 0.15 -10.06
C ILE A 39 0.21 0.17 -9.07
N VAL A 40 -1.04 0.34 -9.55
CA VAL A 40 -2.22 0.28 -8.68
C VAL A 40 -2.39 -1.11 -8.06
N ILE A 41 -2.17 -2.18 -8.82
CA ILE A 41 -2.19 -3.55 -8.29
C ILE A 41 -1.11 -3.72 -7.22
N ILE A 42 0.11 -3.23 -7.47
CA ILE A 42 1.20 -3.26 -6.49
C ILE A 42 0.81 -2.50 -5.22
N ALA A 43 0.24 -1.30 -5.34
CA ALA A 43 -0.25 -0.51 -4.20
C ALA A 43 -1.28 -1.30 -3.37
N ILE A 44 -2.22 -1.98 -4.02
CA ILE A 44 -3.20 -2.80 -3.30
C ILE A 44 -2.52 -3.96 -2.58
N VAL A 45 -1.64 -4.70 -3.26
CA VAL A 45 -0.97 -5.89 -2.71
C VAL A 45 -0.06 -5.54 -1.53
N GLU A 46 0.73 -4.46 -1.64
CA GLU A 46 1.64 -4.01 -0.57
C GLU A 46 0.89 -3.58 0.69
N LEU A 47 -0.37 -3.14 0.58
CA LEU A 47 -1.20 -2.77 1.72
C LEU A 47 -1.96 -3.98 2.28
N VAL A 48 -2.57 -4.79 1.41
CA VAL A 48 -3.45 -5.89 1.81
C VAL A 48 -2.67 -7.04 2.46
N LEU A 49 -1.53 -7.44 1.90
CA LEU A 49 -0.78 -8.58 2.44
C LEU A 49 -0.30 -8.35 3.89
N PRO A 50 0.35 -7.21 4.24
CA PRO A 50 0.73 -6.96 5.62
C PRO A 50 -0.45 -6.83 6.57
N LEU A 51 -1.56 -6.18 6.14
CA LEU A 51 -2.77 -6.10 6.95
C LEU A 51 -3.36 -7.49 7.24
N TYR A 52 -3.37 -8.36 6.23
CA TYR A 52 -3.80 -9.75 6.39
C TYR A 52 -2.89 -10.52 7.36
N SER A 53 -1.57 -10.37 7.25
CA SER A 53 -0.63 -10.97 8.21
C SER A 53 -0.85 -10.46 9.64
N ILE A 54 -1.07 -9.16 9.83
CA ILE A 54 -1.37 -8.57 11.14
C ILE A 54 -2.65 -9.18 11.72
N PHE A 55 -3.71 -9.32 10.92
CA PHE A 55 -4.97 -9.93 11.36
C PHE A 55 -4.77 -11.37 11.87
N PHE A 56 -3.98 -12.19 11.18
CA PHE A 56 -3.69 -13.56 11.60
C PHE A 56 -2.78 -13.65 12.82
N ILE A 57 -1.84 -12.72 13.00
CA ILE A 57 -0.95 -12.68 14.17
C ILE A 57 -1.70 -12.23 15.44
N LEU A 58 -2.72 -11.38 15.28
CA LEU A 58 -3.51 -10.85 16.40
C LEU A 58 -4.65 -11.77 16.85
N LYS A 59 -5.06 -12.71 15.99
CA LYS A 59 -6.01 -13.77 16.30
C LYS A 59 -5.35 -14.87 17.13
#